data_AF-A0A5J4PUY3-F1
#
_entry.id   AF-A0A5J4PUY3-F1
#
_cell.length_a   1.000
_cell.length_b   1.000
_cell.length_c   1.000
_cell.angle_alpha   90.00
_cell.angle_beta   90.00
_cell.angle_gamma   90.00
#
_symmetry.space_group_name_H-M   'P 1'
#
loop_
_entity.id
_entity.type
_entity.pdbx_description
1 polymer ?
#
loop_
_entity_poly.entity_id
_entity_poly.type
_entity_poly.pdbx_seq_one_letter_code
_entity_poly.pdbx_strand_id
1 'polypeptide(L)' 'MDFIKSWFIDSQNKTGCRYIIVDSYNDPIPLEYYKKNGFDLMFSTENQEKEYTHSKAEKLSTRLMYFDLIRFRV' A
#
# COMPACT_ATOMS: atom_id res chain seq x y z
N MET A 1 -4.08 -10.24 5.77
CA MET A 1 -4.50 -8.89 6.22
C MET A 1 -6.01 -8.74 6.03
N ASP A 2 -6.75 -9.84 6.18
CA ASP A 2 -8.07 -9.93 5.54
C ASP A 2 -9.14 -9.32 6.43
N PHE A 3 -8.96 -9.36 7.74
CA PHE A 3 -9.82 -8.65 8.69
C PHE A 3 -9.99 -7.16 8.34
N ILE A 4 -8.89 -6.44 8.13
CA ILE A 4 -8.92 -5.00 7.81
C ILE A 4 -9.58 -4.78 6.43
N LYS A 5 -9.24 -5.60 5.43
CA LYS A 5 -9.83 -5.47 4.09
C LYS A 5 -11.34 -5.74 4.09
N SER A 6 -11.77 -6.80 4.78
CA SER A 6 -13.19 -7.14 4.96
C SER A 6 -13.94 -6.01 5.66
N TRP A 7 -13.32 -5.41 6.69
CA TRP A 7 -13.91 -4.28 7.40
C TRP A 7 -14.20 -3.09 6.47
N PHE A 8 -13.33 -2.82 5.48
CA PHE A 8 -13.52 -1.71 4.54
C PHE A 8 -14.54 -1.96 3.43
N ILE A 9 -14.90 -3.21 3.16
CA ILE A 9 -15.92 -3.56 2.15
C ILE A 9 -17.25 -3.99 2.77
N ASP A 10 -17.34 -4.02 4.10
CA ASP A 10 -18.56 -4.37 4.82
C ASP A 10 -19.68 -3.39 4.47
N SER A 11 -20.89 -3.92 4.25
CA SER A 11 -22.05 -3.14 3.81
C SER A 11 -22.52 -2.11 4.85
N GLN A 12 -22.15 -2.28 6.12
CA GLN A 12 -22.43 -1.33 7.18
C GLN A 12 -21.32 -0.29 7.36
N ASN A 13 -20.17 -0.45 6.71
CA ASN A 13 -19.12 0.56 6.73
C ASN A 13 -19.53 1.78 5.88
N LYS A 14 -19.70 2.92 6.54
CA LYS A 14 -20.16 4.18 5.90
C LYS A 14 -19.05 4.92 5.16
N THR A 15 -17.80 4.55 5.38
CA THR A 15 -16.64 5.09 4.66
C THR A 15 -16.29 4.16 3.52
N GLY A 16 -16.96 4.34 2.37
CA GLY A 16 -16.59 3.64 1.15
C GLY A 16 -15.18 4.04 0.73
N CYS A 17 -14.25 3.09 0.70
CA CYS A 17 -12.89 3.31 0.22
C CYS A 17 -12.57 2.29 -0.87
N ARG A 18 -11.95 2.73 -1.97
CA ARG A 18 -11.49 1.84 -3.04
C ARG A 18 -10.09 1.30 -2.79
N TYR A 19 -9.23 2.06 -2.13
CA TYR A 19 -7.82 1.70 -1.95
C TYR A 19 -7.46 1.73 -0.47
N ILE A 20 -6.64 0.77 -0.04
CA ILE A 20 -5.84 0.87 1.19
C ILE A 20 -4.43 1.26 0.76
N ILE A 21 -3.90 2.33 1.34
CA ILE A 21 -2.52 2.78 1.10
C ILE A 21 -1.73 2.62 2.40
N VAL A 22 -0.49 2.18 2.30
CA VAL A 22 0.44 2.03 3.42
C VAL A 22 1.81 2.60 3.07
N ASP A 23 2.47 3.17 4.08
CA ASP A 23 3.90 3.44 4.07
C ASP A 23 4.62 2.24 4.67
N SER A 24 5.13 1.35 3.82
CA SER A 24 5.95 0.22 4.29
C SER A 24 7.39 0.69 4.48
N TYR A 25 8.07 0.27 5.55
CA TYR A 25 9.53 0.46 5.64
C TYR A 25 10.23 -0.10 4.40
N ASN A 26 11.24 0.62 3.90
CA ASN A 26 12.01 0.26 2.70
C ASN A 26 13.07 -0.82 2.99
N ASP A 27 12.60 -1.89 3.64
CA ASP A 27 13.34 -3.07 4.04
C ASP A 27 12.69 -4.32 3.41
N PRO A 28 13.46 -5.39 3.15
CA PRO A 28 12.92 -6.57 2.46
C PRO A 28 11.72 -7.22 3.17
N ILE A 29 11.78 -7.36 4.50
CA ILE A 29 10.77 -8.10 5.27
C ILE A 29 9.39 -7.41 5.23
N PRO A 30 9.26 -6.10 5.54
CA PRO A 30 7.97 -5.42 5.47
C PRO A 30 7.41 -5.35 4.04
N LEU A 31 8.27 -5.08 3.04
CA LEU A 31 7.84 -5.03 1.64
C LEU A 31 7.30 -6.38 1.17
N GLU A 32 7.98 -7.48 1.50
CA GLU A 32 7.48 -8.82 1.18
C GLU A 32 6.19 -9.17 1.92
N TYR A 33 6.03 -8.73 3.16
CA TYR A 33 4.79 -8.95 3.91
C TYR A 33 3.60 -8.32 3.17
N TYR A 34 3.69 -7.04 2.77
CA TYR A 34 2.61 -6.38 2.05
C TYR A 34 2.39 -6.97 0.66
N LYS A 35 3.46 -7.32 -0.08
CA LYS A 35 3.35 -8.04 -1.37
C LYS A 35 2.62 -9.37 -1.24
N LYS A 36 2.96 -10.19 -0.24
CA LYS A 36 2.27 -11.46 0.07
C LYS A 36 0.79 -11.25 0.41
N ASN A 37 0.44 -10.07 0.92
CA ASN A 37 -0.93 -9.65 1.16
C ASN A 37 -1.57 -8.93 -0.04
N GLY A 38 -0.98 -8.99 -1.23
CA GLY A 38 -1.55 -8.46 -2.48
C GLY A 38 -1.40 -6.96 -2.67
N PHE A 39 -0.57 -6.28 -1.88
CA PHE A 39 -0.25 -4.87 -2.10
C PHE A 39 0.81 -4.72 -3.20
N ASP A 40 0.60 -3.73 -4.05
CA ASP A 40 1.54 -3.33 -5.11
C ASP A 40 2.27 -2.04 -4.71
N LEU A 41 3.48 -1.84 -5.23
CA LEU A 41 4.16 -0.54 -5.10
C LEU A 41 3.38 0.50 -5.90
N MET A 42 3.15 1.67 -5.31
CA MET A 42 2.48 2.78 -6.00
C MET A 42 3.33 3.33 -7.14
N PHE A 43 4.65 3.30 -6.99
CA PHE A 43 5.62 3.72 -7.99
C PHE A 43 6.52 2.55 -8.39
N SER A 44 6.75 2.39 -9.69
CA SER A 44 7.56 1.30 -10.23
C SER A 44 9.02 1.38 -9.77
N THR A 45 9.53 2.59 -9.53
CA THR A 45 10.90 2.80 -9.04
C THR A 45 10.92 3.77 -7.85
N GLU A 46 11.94 3.64 -7.01
CA GLU A 46 12.14 4.55 -5.89
C GLU A 46 12.45 5.99 -6.36
N ASN A 47 13.09 6.15 -7.52
CA ASN A 47 13.39 7.46 -8.09
C ASN A 47 12.12 8.21 -8.52
N GLN A 48 11.15 7.52 -9.12
CA GLN A 48 9.84 8.11 -9.43
C GLN A 48 9.12 8.62 -8.18
N GLU A 49 9.16 7.82 -7.12
CA GLU A 49 8.55 8.16 -5.84
C GLU A 49 9.25 9.37 -5.18
N LYS A 50 10.59 9.44 -5.26
CA LYS A 50 11.35 10.61 -4.79
C LYS A 50 11.02 11.88 -5.56
N GLU A 51 10.91 11.78 -6.89
CA GLU A 51 10.54 12.92 -7.73
C GLU A 51 9.15 13.44 -7.35
N TYR A 52 8.19 12.53 -7.20
CA TYR A 52 6.82 12.85 -6.78
C TYR A 52 6.73 13.45 -5.38
N THR A 53 7.48 12.91 -4.42
CA THR A 53 7.48 13.38 -3.02
C THR A 53 8.45 14.54 -2.76
N HIS A 54 9.20 14.96 -3.78
CA HIS A 54 10.28 15.95 -3.68
C HIS A 54 11.33 15.62 -2.60
N SER A 55 11.57 14.32 -2.37
CA SER A 55 12.55 13.85 -1.40
C SER A 55 13.97 14.02 -1.93
N LYS A 56 14.84 14.61 -1.11
CA LYS A 56 16.27 14.75 -1.39
C LYS A 56 17.11 13.60 -0.80
N ALA A 57 16.46 12.60 -0.20
CA ALA A 57 17.17 11.48 0.41
C ALA A 57 17.81 10.57 -0.64
N GLU A 58 19.02 10.09 -0.34
CA GLU A 58 19.71 9.10 -1.17
C GLU A 58 18.93 7.77 -1.25
N LYS A 59 18.19 7.43 -0.20
CA LYS A 59 17.24 6.31 -0.17
C LYS A 59 16.01 6.72 0.64
N LEU A 60 14.82 6.34 0.19
CA LEU A 60 13.58 6.53 0.94
C LEU A 60 13.54 5.58 2.14
N SER A 61 13.09 6.07 3.29
CA SER A 61 12.88 5.27 4.51
C SER A 61 11.66 4.35 4.40
N THR A 62 10.67 4.75 3.61
CA THR A 62 9.44 4.00 3.35
C THR A 62 9.15 3.94 1.86
N ARG A 63 8.28 3.04 1.45
CA ARG A 63 7.74 2.92 0.10
C ARG A 63 6.22 2.93 0.19
N LEU A 64 5.59 3.76 -0.63
CA LEU A 64 4.15 3.78 -0.80
C LEU A 64 3.68 2.51 -1.51
N MET A 65 2.79 1.78 -0.85
CA MET A 65 2.15 0.60 -1.40
C MET A 65 0.63 0.73 -1.32
N TYR A 66 -0.09 0.10 -2.23
CA TYR A 66 -1.55 0.15 -2.26
C TYR A 66 -2.17 -1.21 -2.52
N PHE A 67 -3.41 -1.38 -2.08
CA PHE A 67 -4.27 -2.52 -2.36
C PHE A 67 -5.62 -2.00 -2.87
N ASP A 68 -6.05 -2.46 -4.05
CA ASP A 68 -7.38 -2.14 -4.61
C ASP A 68 -8.43 -3.09 -4.02
N LEU A 69 -9.31 -2.54 -3.16
CA LEU A 69 -10.37 -3.27 -2.48
C LEU A 69 -11.38 -3.87 -3.45
N ILE A 70 -11.49 -3.37 -4.68
CA ILE A 70 -12.36 -3.99 -5.71
C ILE A 70 -11.89 -5.39 -6.10
N ARG A 71 -10.60 -5.70 -5.89
CA ARG A 71 -10.01 -7.02 -6.16
C ARG A 71 -10.22 -7.98 -4.99
N PHE A 72 -10.66 -7.49 -3.83
CA PHE A 72 -10.86 -8.32 -2.67
C PHE A 72 -12.13 -9.14 -2.83
N ARG A 73 -11.96 -10.46 -2.96
CA ARG A 73 -13.06 -11.42 -2.97
C ARG A 73 -13.01 -12.18 -1.65
N VAL A 74 -14.12 -12.14 -0.91
CA VAL A 74 -14.32 -12.89 0.33
C VAL A 74 -14.72 -14.32 0.00
#